data_AF-A0A967YL06-F1
#
_entry.id   AF-A0A967YL06-F1
#
_cell.length_a   1.000
_cell.length_b   1.000
_cell.length_c   1.000
_cell.angle_alpha   90.00
_cell.angle_beta   90.00
_cell.angle_gamma   90.00
#
_symmetry.space_group_name_H-M   'P 1'
#
loop_
_entity.id
_entity.type
_entity.pdbx_description
1 polymer ?
#
loop_
_entity_poly.entity_id
_entity_poly.type
_entity_poly.pdbx_seq_one_letter_code
_entity_poly.pdbx_strand_id
1 'polypeptide(L)'
;MFQDLFTTRLATVGRLETQSITERETQLGLAVQTIKLHHLGLGVGNYTHWLQSIYPKEPGYVYQPVHNQYLLIWAELGLFGIILFIIFLGFLFKARIRTIYQDYQAYFLAVLVSFLAIGAFDHYIWTSYSGILLFGLVVSSLMIKHNK
;
A
#
# COMPACT_ATOMS: atom_id res chain seq x y z
N MET A 1 -17.09 -23.98 -17.82
CA MET A 1 -16.52 -24.28 -16.48
C MET A 1 -15.99 -23.06 -15.74
N PHE A 2 -15.47 -22.00 -16.38
CA PHE A 2 -15.00 -20.78 -15.67
C PHE A 2 -15.99 -19.60 -15.67
N GLN A 3 -17.07 -19.64 -16.45
CA GLN A 3 -18.05 -18.54 -16.54
C GLN A 3 -18.70 -18.24 -15.19
N ASP A 4 -18.94 -19.27 -14.38
CA ASP A 4 -19.55 -19.13 -13.05
C ASP A 4 -18.68 -18.37 -12.04
N LEU A 5 -17.35 -18.33 -12.23
CA LEU A 5 -16.45 -17.59 -11.36
C LEU A 5 -16.55 -16.07 -11.59
N PHE A 6 -16.67 -15.65 -12.84
CA PHE A 6 -16.80 -14.23 -13.19
C PHE A 6 -18.17 -13.69 -12.79
N THR A 7 -19.25 -14.46 -13.01
CA THR A 7 -20.60 -14.06 -12.61
C THR A 7 -20.73 -13.97 -11.08
N THR A 8 -20.11 -14.88 -10.34
CA THR A 8 -20.11 -14.84 -8.85
C THR A 8 -19.41 -13.59 -8.31
N ARG A 9 -18.35 -13.11 -8.96
CA ARG A 9 -17.64 -11.88 -8.58
C ARG A 9 -18.41 -10.61 -8.95
N LEU A 10 -18.98 -10.57 -10.15
CA LEU A 10 -19.72 -9.40 -10.63
C LEU A 10 -21.08 -9.23 -9.95
N ALA A 11 -21.73 -10.33 -9.59
CA ALA A 11 -23.06 -10.29 -9.01
C ALA A 11 -23.06 -10.15 -7.48
N THR A 12 -21.89 -10.21 -6.81
CA THR A 12 -21.74 -10.15 -5.34
C THR A 12 -22.67 -11.09 -4.55
N VAL A 13 -23.14 -12.17 -5.17
CA VAL A 13 -24.14 -13.09 -4.60
C VAL A 13 -23.49 -14.14 -3.68
N GLY A 14 -22.19 -14.37 -3.79
CA GLY A 14 -21.48 -15.42 -3.06
C GLY A 14 -21.13 -15.03 -1.61
N ARG A 15 -21.35 -15.95 -0.65
CA ARG A 15 -20.96 -15.79 0.77
C ARG A 15 -19.53 -15.26 0.97
N LEU A 16 -18.58 -15.77 0.18
CA LEU A 16 -17.17 -15.38 0.25
C LEU A 16 -16.91 -13.95 -0.26
N GLU A 17 -17.71 -13.47 -1.21
CA GLU A 17 -17.60 -12.10 -1.72
C GLU A 17 -18.10 -11.10 -0.68
N THR A 18 -19.27 -11.38 -0.07
CA THR A 18 -19.78 -10.59 1.05
C THR A 18 -18.77 -10.55 2.19
N GLN A 19 -18.21 -11.71 2.58
CA GLN A 19 -17.18 -11.77 3.61
C GLN A 19 -15.95 -10.92 3.27
N SER A 20 -15.43 -11.01 2.04
CA SER A 20 -14.27 -10.25 1.60
C SER A 20 -14.52 -8.74 1.58
N ILE A 21 -15.72 -8.28 1.22
CA ILE A 21 -16.10 -6.87 1.25
C ILE A 21 -16.20 -6.38 2.70
N THR A 22 -16.91 -7.11 3.56
CA THR A 22 -17.08 -6.76 4.98
C THR A 22 -15.74 -6.71 5.72
N GLU A 23 -14.83 -7.65 5.45
CA GLU A 23 -13.48 -7.63 6.02
C GLU A 23 -12.69 -6.37 5.60
N ARG A 24 -12.76 -5.98 4.32
CA ARG A 24 -12.11 -4.73 3.85
C ARG A 24 -12.71 -3.49 4.49
N GLU A 25 -14.03 -3.39 4.56
CA GLU A 25 -14.70 -2.26 5.21
C GLU A 25 -14.32 -2.14 6.68
N THR A 26 -14.25 -3.26 7.39
CA THR A 26 -13.84 -3.34 8.79
C THR A 26 -12.39 -2.85 8.95
N GLN A 27 -11.46 -3.36 8.14
CA GLN A 27 -10.06 -2.96 8.20
C GLN A 27 -9.84 -1.48 7.86
N LEU A 28 -10.56 -0.95 6.87
CA LEU A 28 -10.52 0.48 6.53
C LEU A 28 -11.02 1.34 7.69
N GLY A 29 -12.12 0.94 8.33
CA GLY A 29 -12.64 1.60 9.52
C GLY A 29 -11.63 1.61 10.67
N LEU A 30 -11.00 0.48 10.95
CA LEU A 30 -9.97 0.35 11.98
C LEU A 30 -8.72 1.20 11.69
N ALA A 31 -8.28 1.26 10.43
CA ALA A 31 -7.17 2.12 10.02
C ALA A 31 -7.49 3.60 10.26
N VAL A 32 -8.69 4.06 9.86
CA VAL A 32 -9.12 5.45 10.08
C VAL A 32 -9.25 5.76 11.57
N GLN A 33 -9.80 4.84 12.37
CA GLN A 33 -9.87 5.01 13.83
C GLN A 33 -8.48 5.11 14.45
N THR A 34 -7.56 4.23 14.03
CA THR A 34 -6.17 4.23 14.49
C THR A 34 -5.48 5.56 14.18
N ILE A 35 -5.62 6.08 12.97
CA ILE A 35 -5.07 7.38 12.57
C ILE A 35 -5.61 8.52 13.45
N LYS A 36 -6.91 8.50 13.76
CA LYS A 36 -7.54 9.50 14.64
C LYS A 36 -7.09 9.40 16.09
N LEU A 37 -6.69 8.23 16.57
CA LEU A 37 -6.17 8.05 17.92
C LEU A 37 -4.67 8.37 18.00
N HIS A 38 -3.93 8.05 16.94
CA HIS A 38 -2.47 8.14 16.88
C HIS A 38 -1.99 9.02 15.72
N HIS A 39 -2.25 10.32 15.80
CA HIS A 39 -1.87 11.31 14.77
C HIS A 39 -0.36 11.35 14.46
N LEU A 40 0.48 11.02 15.45
CA LEU A 40 1.93 10.95 15.32
C LEU A 40 2.45 9.58 14.82
N GLY A 41 1.54 8.61 14.63
CA GLY A 41 1.86 7.25 14.22
C GLY A 41 2.08 6.28 15.40
N LEU A 42 1.99 5.00 15.09
CA LEU A 42 2.24 3.88 16.01
C LEU A 42 3.71 3.42 16.05
N GLY A 43 4.53 3.87 15.09
CA GLY A 43 5.82 3.28 14.76
C GLY A 43 5.71 2.24 13.64
N VAL A 44 6.76 2.14 12.82
CA VAL A 44 6.83 1.21 11.68
C VAL A 44 6.63 -0.23 12.14
N GLY A 45 5.73 -0.96 11.48
CA GLY A 45 5.46 -2.36 11.77
C GLY A 45 4.63 -2.61 13.04
N ASN A 46 4.20 -1.58 13.76
CA ASN A 46 3.42 -1.75 15.00
C ASN A 46 1.90 -1.82 14.79
N TYR A 47 1.41 -1.67 13.55
CA TYR A 47 -0.04 -1.63 13.30
C TYR A 47 -0.77 -2.90 13.79
N THR A 48 -0.25 -4.09 13.48
CA THR A 48 -0.88 -5.36 13.89
C THR A 48 -0.75 -5.61 15.40
N HIS A 49 0.35 -5.18 16.01
CA HIS A 49 0.53 -5.23 17.47
C HIS A 49 -0.47 -4.30 18.18
N TRP A 50 -0.75 -3.12 17.62
CA TRP A 50 -1.81 -2.24 18.09
C TRP A 50 -3.19 -2.90 17.95
N LEU A 51 -3.50 -3.53 16.82
CA LEU A 51 -4.76 -4.29 16.68
C LEU A 51 -4.91 -5.38 17.74
N GLN A 52 -3.82 -6.09 18.06
CA GLN A 52 -3.80 -7.10 19.11
C GLN A 52 -4.05 -6.53 20.51
N SER A 53 -3.59 -5.30 20.81
CA SER A 53 -3.83 -4.69 22.12
C SER A 53 -5.29 -4.27 22.32
N ILE A 54 -5.98 -3.85 21.25
CA ILE A 54 -7.39 -3.44 21.30
C ILE A 54 -8.37 -4.62 21.16
N TYR A 55 -7.97 -5.70 20.48
CA TYR A 55 -8.78 -6.91 20.27
C TYR A 55 -8.05 -8.20 20.70
N PRO A 56 -7.61 -8.35 21.96
CA PRO A 56 -6.66 -9.41 22.37
C PRO A 56 -7.18 -10.85 22.28
N LYS A 57 -8.48 -11.05 22.05
CA LYS A 57 -9.13 -12.38 22.00
C LYS A 57 -9.35 -12.89 20.58
N GLU A 58 -9.03 -12.09 19.58
CA GLU A 58 -9.17 -12.50 18.19
C GLU A 58 -8.07 -13.48 17.78
N PRO A 59 -8.38 -14.42 16.86
CA PRO A 59 -7.39 -15.33 16.36
C PRO A 59 -6.33 -14.61 15.51
N GLY A 60 -5.11 -15.16 15.49
CA GLY A 60 -3.94 -14.49 14.92
C GLY A 60 -4.08 -14.02 13.46
N TYR A 61 -4.87 -14.72 12.65
CA TYR A 61 -5.12 -14.36 11.26
C TYR A 61 -5.97 -13.10 11.07
N VAL A 62 -6.60 -12.59 12.13
CA VAL A 62 -7.39 -11.34 12.09
C VAL A 62 -6.47 -10.11 12.13
N TYR A 63 -5.31 -10.22 12.79
CA TYR A 63 -4.34 -9.12 12.90
C TYR A 63 -3.53 -8.99 11.60
N GLN A 64 -4.16 -8.46 10.57
CA GLN A 64 -3.53 -8.15 9.30
C GLN A 64 -3.41 -6.64 9.12
N PRO A 65 -2.38 -6.16 8.41
CA PRO A 65 -2.32 -4.76 8.03
C PRO A 65 -3.47 -4.43 7.07
N VAL A 66 -3.92 -3.18 7.10
CA VAL A 66 -4.95 -2.71 6.17
C VAL A 66 -4.47 -2.90 4.73
N HIS A 67 -5.33 -3.42 3.85
CA HIS A 67 -5.07 -3.56 2.40
C HIS A 67 -5.11 -2.21 1.65
N ASN A 68 -4.41 -1.22 2.19
CA ASN A 68 -4.16 0.07 1.59
C ASN A 68 -2.85 0.62 2.17
N GLN A 69 -1.80 0.61 1.36
CA GLN A 69 -0.47 1.04 1.77
C GLN A 69 -0.46 2.46 2.32
N TYR A 70 -1.25 3.37 1.75
CA TYR A 70 -1.23 4.79 2.14
C TYR A 70 -1.84 4.99 3.53
N LEU A 71 -2.95 4.31 3.82
CA LEU A 71 -3.55 4.30 5.14
C LEU A 71 -2.62 3.64 6.16
N LEU A 72 -1.93 2.57 5.77
CA LEU A 72 -0.96 1.91 6.66
C LEU A 72 0.23 2.82 6.97
N ILE A 73 0.84 3.45 5.96
CA ILE A 73 1.93 4.42 6.13
C ILE A 73 1.48 5.55 7.08
N TRP A 74 0.25 6.06 6.91
CA TRP A 74 -0.27 7.08 7.80
C TRP A 74 -0.51 6.56 9.23
N ALA A 75 -1.07 5.36 9.41
CA ALA A 75 -1.29 4.79 10.73
C ALA A 75 0.03 4.50 11.48
N GLU A 76 1.07 4.06 10.77
CA GLU A 76 2.35 3.70 11.37
C GLU A 76 3.27 4.91 11.58
N LEU A 77 3.40 5.80 10.59
CA LEU A 77 4.33 6.93 10.64
C LEU A 77 3.67 8.28 10.95
N GLY A 78 2.34 8.29 11.09
CA GLY A 78 1.58 9.50 11.38
C GLY A 78 1.55 10.50 10.23
N LEU A 79 1.10 11.71 10.55
CA LEU A 79 0.96 12.80 9.58
C LEU A 79 2.31 13.17 8.93
N PHE A 80 3.40 13.16 9.71
CA PHE A 80 4.72 13.47 9.17
C PHE A 80 5.20 12.42 8.16
N GLY A 81 4.98 11.14 8.45
CA GLY A 81 5.35 10.06 7.54
C GLY A 81 4.67 10.15 6.19
N ILE A 82 3.34 10.34 6.19
CA ILE A 82 2.59 10.40 4.92
C ILE A 82 2.96 11.64 4.11
N ILE A 83 3.21 12.79 4.76
CA ILE A 83 3.69 14.00 4.09
C ILE A 83 5.06 13.76 3.46
N LEU A 84 6.00 13.19 4.20
CA LEU A 84 7.34 12.87 3.68
C LEU A 84 7.27 11.89 2.52
N PHE A 85 6.40 10.89 2.59
CA PHE A 85 6.18 9.94 1.50
C PHE A 85 5.65 10.62 0.23
N ILE A 86 4.65 11.51 0.35
CA ILE A 86 4.13 12.28 -0.79
C ILE A 86 5.20 13.20 -1.38
N ILE A 87 5.97 13.89 -0.54
CA ILE A 87 7.08 14.75 -0.96
C ILE A 87 8.14 13.94 -1.72
N PHE A 88 8.52 12.79 -1.19
CA PHE A 88 9.46 11.87 -1.82
C PHE A 88 9.01 11.44 -3.21
N LEU A 89 7.74 11.03 -3.37
CA LEU A 89 7.16 10.71 -4.68
C LEU A 89 7.18 11.92 -5.62
N GLY A 90 6.82 13.10 -5.12
CA GLY A 90 6.85 14.34 -5.88
C GLY A 90 8.24 14.66 -6.45
N PHE A 91 9.30 14.43 -5.67
CA PHE A 91 10.67 14.56 -6.14
C PHE A 91 11.02 13.55 -7.24
N LEU A 92 10.63 12.28 -7.09
CA LEU A 92 10.87 11.25 -8.10
C LEU A 92 10.19 11.59 -9.44
N PHE A 93 8.92 11.97 -9.41
CA PHE A 93 8.18 12.35 -10.63
C PHE A 93 8.76 13.61 -11.26
N LYS A 94 9.03 14.67 -10.48
CA LYS A 94 9.59 15.92 -11.00
C LYS A 94 10.94 15.72 -11.68
N ALA A 95 11.78 14.84 -11.14
CA ALA A 95 13.10 14.55 -11.70
C ALA A 95 13.05 13.85 -13.07
N ARG A 96 11.93 13.19 -13.42
CA ARG A 96 11.84 12.29 -14.57
C ARG A 96 10.73 12.61 -15.57
N ILE A 97 9.78 13.48 -15.22
CA ILE A 97 8.68 13.83 -16.12
C ILE A 97 9.15 14.48 -17.43
N ARG A 98 10.31 15.15 -17.43
CA ARG A 98 10.89 15.79 -18.63
C ARG A 98 11.65 14.81 -19.54
N THR A 99 12.00 13.61 -19.05
CA THR A 99 12.77 12.60 -19.79
C THR A 99 11.94 11.39 -20.19
N ILE A 100 10.63 11.40 -19.89
CA ILE A 100 9.67 10.30 -20.12
C ILE A 100 9.69 9.74 -21.54
N TYR A 101 9.91 10.57 -22.58
CA TYR A 101 9.79 10.12 -23.97
C TYR A 101 11.14 9.77 -24.63
N GLN A 102 12.25 9.87 -23.90
CA GLN A 102 13.58 9.88 -24.51
C GLN A 102 14.48 8.75 -24.03
N ASP A 103 14.00 7.89 -23.12
CA ASP A 103 14.88 6.95 -22.43
C ASP A 103 14.15 5.73 -21.85
N TYR A 104 14.88 4.65 -21.57
CA TYR A 104 14.37 3.45 -20.88
C TYR A 104 13.88 3.75 -19.45
N GLN A 105 14.21 4.92 -18.90
CA GLN A 105 13.66 5.44 -17.64
C GLN A 105 12.12 5.51 -17.65
N ALA A 106 11.51 5.65 -18.83
CA ALA A 106 10.05 5.59 -18.99
C ALA A 106 9.46 4.28 -18.45
N TYR A 107 10.13 3.15 -18.70
CA TYR A 107 9.70 1.83 -18.22
C TYR A 107 9.73 1.76 -16.70
N PHE A 108 10.81 2.24 -16.07
CA PHE A 108 10.90 2.26 -14.61
C PHE A 108 9.88 3.20 -13.97
N LEU A 109 9.53 4.31 -14.63
CA LEU A 109 8.50 5.20 -14.15
C LEU A 109 7.11 4.55 -14.26
N ALA A 110 6.84 3.83 -15.35
CA ALA A 110 5.61 3.05 -15.49
C ALA A 110 5.50 1.98 -14.39
N VAL A 111 6.59 1.27 -14.09
CA VAL A 111 6.64 0.29 -12.98
C VAL A 111 6.38 0.97 -11.64
N LEU A 112 6.97 2.14 -11.38
CA LEU A 112 6.69 2.90 -10.16
C LEU A 112 5.21 3.28 -10.06
N VAL A 113 4.60 3.76 -11.15
CA VAL A 113 3.16 4.07 -11.19
C VAL A 113 2.32 2.81 -10.94
N SER A 114 2.70 1.65 -11.50
CA SER A 114 2.04 0.38 -11.20
C SER A 114 2.14 0.00 -9.73
N PHE A 115 3.28 0.22 -9.08
CA PHE A 115 3.44 -0.03 -7.64
C PHE A 115 2.55 0.88 -6.80
N LEU A 116 2.43 2.16 -7.17
CA LEU A 116 1.51 3.07 -6.50
C LEU A 116 0.05 2.65 -6.71
N ALA A 117 -0.31 2.22 -7.91
CA ALA A 117 -1.65 1.72 -8.19
C ALA A 117 -1.96 0.47 -7.35
N ILE A 118 -1.04 -0.49 -7.31
CA ILE A 118 -1.20 -1.71 -6.50
C ILE A 118 -1.23 -1.37 -5.00
N GLY A 119 -0.44 -0.41 -4.55
CA GLY A 119 -0.42 0.08 -3.17
C GLY A 119 -1.77 0.63 -2.68
N ALA A 120 -2.67 1.02 -3.58
CA ALA A 120 -4.03 1.40 -3.20
C ALA A 120 -4.89 0.22 -2.75
N PHE A 121 -4.51 -1.00 -3.15
CA PHE A 121 -5.26 -2.24 -2.92
C PHE A 121 -4.52 -3.25 -2.03
N ASP A 122 -3.22 -3.07 -1.81
CA ASP A 122 -2.43 -3.95 -0.96
C ASP A 122 -1.26 -3.23 -0.30
N HIS A 123 -0.77 -3.77 0.80
CA HIS A 123 0.29 -3.21 1.63
C HIS A 123 1.63 -3.96 1.51
N TYR A 124 1.73 -5.02 0.69
CA TYR A 124 2.92 -5.85 0.61
C TYR A 124 4.19 -5.08 0.22
N ILE A 125 4.09 -4.03 -0.60
CA ILE A 125 5.26 -3.22 -0.99
C ILE A 125 5.88 -2.53 0.23
N TRP A 126 5.07 -2.15 1.22
CA TRP A 126 5.51 -1.50 2.45
C TRP A 126 5.93 -2.48 3.55
N THR A 127 5.32 -3.67 3.60
CA THR A 127 5.45 -4.59 4.74
C THR A 127 6.31 -5.81 4.47
N SER A 128 6.39 -6.26 3.22
CA SER A 128 7.17 -7.43 2.85
C SER A 128 8.61 -7.02 2.49
N TYR A 129 9.57 -7.84 2.90
CA TYR A 129 10.98 -7.61 2.57
C TYR A 129 11.23 -7.58 1.05
N SER A 130 10.62 -8.50 0.31
CA SER A 130 10.72 -8.53 -1.16
C SER A 130 10.11 -7.30 -1.81
N GLY A 131 8.96 -6.82 -1.29
CA GLY A 131 8.31 -5.59 -1.75
C GLY A 131 9.20 -4.36 -1.57
N ILE A 132 9.78 -4.20 -0.38
CA ILE A 132 10.69 -3.08 -0.06
C ILE A 132 11.95 -3.12 -0.95
N LEU A 133 12.56 -4.30 -1.12
CA LEU A 133 13.73 -4.46 -1.98
C LEU A 133 13.42 -4.10 -3.43
N LEU A 134 12.30 -4.61 -3.95
CA LEU A 134 11.88 -4.35 -5.33
C LEU A 134 11.59 -2.86 -5.54
N PHE A 135 10.94 -2.20 -4.57
CA PHE A 135 10.72 -0.75 -4.60
C PHE A 135 12.05 0.01 -4.63
N GLY A 136 13.02 -0.36 -3.78
CA GLY A 136 14.36 0.22 -3.77
C GLY A 136 15.11 0.07 -5.10
N LEU A 137 14.99 -1.09 -5.76
CA LEU A 137 15.58 -1.33 -7.08
C LEU A 137 14.98 -0.42 -8.15
N VAL A 138 13.66 -0.24 -8.16
CA VAL A 138 12.99 0.67 -9.10
C VAL A 138 13.39 2.12 -8.85
N VAL A 139 13.38 2.56 -7.59
CA VAL A 139 13.78 3.92 -7.21
C VAL A 139 15.23 4.19 -7.59
N SER A 140 16.16 3.30 -7.25
CA SER A 140 17.58 3.46 -7.58
C SER A 140 17.82 3.49 -9.08
N SER A 141 17.17 2.61 -9.85
CA SER A 141 17.22 2.61 -11.32
C SER A 141 16.71 3.93 -11.91
N LEU A 142 15.69 4.54 -11.30
CA LEU A 142 15.23 5.88 -11.67
C LEU A 142 16.25 6.96 -11.33
N MET A 143 17.08 6.82 -10.31
CA MET A 143 18.01 7.88 -9.88
C MET A 143 19.34 7.89 -10.64
N ILE A 144 19.75 6.76 -11.25
CA ILE A 144 20.99 6.69 -12.02
C ILE A 144 20.95 7.67 -13.19
N LYS A 145 21.90 8.61 -13.22
CA LYS A 145 22.13 9.49 -14.37
C LYS A 145 23.07 8.76 -15.33
N HIS A 146 22.57 8.43 -16.51
CA HIS A 146 23.46 8.01 -17.59
C HIS A 146 23.98 9.26 -18.28
N ASN A 147 25.29 9.50 -18.15
CA ASN A 147 25.98 10.41 -19.05
C ASN A 147 25.96 9.74 -20.43
N LYS A 148 25.31 10.40 -21.40
CA LYS A 148 25.48 10.06 -22.81
C LYS A 148 26.89 10.45 -23.26
#